data_AF-A0A1G0JFY4-F1
#
_entry.id   AF-A0A1G0JFY4-F1
#
_cell.length_a   1.000
_cell.length_b   1.000
_cell.length_c   1.000
_cell.angle_alpha   90.00
_cell.angle_beta   90.00
_cell.angle_gamma   90.00
#
_symmetry.space_group_name_H-M   'P 1'
#
loop_
_entity.id
_entity.type
_entity.pdbx_description
1 polymer ?
#
loop_
_entity_poly.entity_id
_entity_poly.type
_entity_poly.pdbx_seq_one_letter_code
_entity_poly.pdbx_strand_id
1 'polypeptide(L)'
;MLNLFLLLFLAAGVLPAGAAAGESLPGICEPYRQDHNQSGLNTKARGSIPYGNGLLWKIRYPQAGVSYLFGTMHSQDRKVTAIPPPVRLALLQSRTLVIEVVPDQEAHQQFVESIYFTDDSNLETMLDKEIYNKLVEKITDYGIPEENVRRLKPRAAFTQIGRPRPVNATTQEQVLMQ
;
A
#
# COMPACT_ATOMS: atom_id res chain seq x y z
N MET A 1 49.37 -16.91 52.62
CA MET A 1 49.00 -17.30 51.24
C MET A 1 47.49 -17.52 51.19
N LEU A 2 46.88 -17.04 50.11
CA LEU A 2 45.54 -17.33 49.57
C LEU A 2 44.29 -16.64 50.16
N ASN A 3 43.98 -15.50 49.52
CA ASN A 3 42.68 -14.92 49.19
C ASN A 3 41.42 -15.77 49.42
N LEU A 4 40.40 -15.14 50.01
CA LEU A 4 39.00 -15.45 49.70
C LEU A 4 38.24 -14.13 49.47
N PHE A 5 37.95 -13.87 48.19
CA PHE A 5 37.18 -12.73 47.68
C PHE A 5 35.70 -12.89 48.07
N LEU A 6 35.13 -11.89 48.73
CA LEU A 6 33.68 -11.75 48.91
C LEU A 6 33.18 -10.63 47.98
N LEU A 7 32.52 -11.03 46.88
CA LEU A 7 31.91 -10.12 45.91
C LEU A 7 30.61 -9.53 46.49
N LEU A 8 30.62 -8.23 46.79
CA LEU A 8 29.40 -7.43 46.99
C LEU A 8 28.70 -7.24 45.63
N PHE A 9 27.51 -7.79 45.47
CA PHE A 9 26.60 -7.44 44.37
C PHE A 9 25.87 -6.14 44.73
N LEU A 10 26.33 -5.01 44.17
CA LEU A 10 25.60 -3.76 44.17
C LEU A 10 24.62 -3.79 42.98
N ALA A 11 23.35 -4.09 43.23
CA ALA A 11 22.29 -3.99 42.23
C ALA A 11 21.93 -2.51 42.03
N ALA A 12 22.66 -1.83 41.14
CA ALA A 12 22.23 -0.54 40.62
C ALA A 12 21.04 -0.76 39.67
N GLY A 13 19.83 -0.51 40.17
CA GLY A 13 18.61 -0.51 39.37
C GLY A 13 18.68 0.61 38.33
N VAL A 14 19.03 0.25 37.10
CA VAL A 14 18.85 1.13 35.93
C VAL A 14 17.35 1.19 35.66
N LEU A 15 16.72 2.31 36.01
CA LEU A 15 15.39 2.64 35.52
C LEU A 15 15.49 2.76 33.99
N PRO A 16 14.75 1.96 33.20
CA PRO A 16 14.67 2.22 31.78
C PRO A 16 13.99 3.58 31.64
N ALA A 17 14.69 4.54 31.04
CA ALA A 17 14.07 5.74 30.53
C ALA A 17 12.91 5.28 29.64
N GLY A 18 11.68 5.53 30.07
CA GLY A 18 10.50 5.21 29.31
C GLY A 18 10.62 5.90 27.96
N ALA A 19 10.86 5.12 26.91
CA ALA A 19 10.62 5.57 25.56
C ALA A 19 9.14 5.96 25.51
N ALA A 20 8.87 7.27 25.43
CA ALA A 20 7.55 7.76 25.11
C ALA A 20 7.22 7.22 23.71
N ALA A 21 6.43 6.14 23.66
CA ALA A 21 5.82 5.71 22.44
C ALA A 21 4.95 6.87 21.97
N GLY A 22 5.33 7.52 20.87
CA GLY A 22 4.43 8.41 20.16
C GLY A 22 3.10 7.70 19.92
N GLU A 23 2.02 8.47 19.76
CA GLU A 23 0.68 7.93 19.55
C GLU A 23 0.72 6.74 18.58
N SER A 24 0.25 5.58 19.04
CA SER A 24 0.22 4.40 18.20
C SER A 24 -0.56 4.70 16.92
N LEU A 25 -0.14 4.16 15.77
CA LEU A 25 -0.86 4.33 14.50
C LEU A 25 -2.40 4.14 14.64
N PRO A 26 -2.92 3.18 15.43
CA PRO A 26 -4.35 3.09 15.72
C PRO A 26 -4.95 4.38 16.31
N GLY A 27 -4.29 5.03 17.28
CA GLY A 27 -4.76 6.27 17.91
C GLY A 27 -4.76 7.46 16.95
N ILE A 28 -3.71 7.59 16.13
CA ILE A 28 -3.63 8.65 15.10
C ILE A 28 -4.72 8.48 14.04
N CYS A 29 -5.05 7.24 13.68
CA CYS A 29 -6.01 6.93 12.64
C CYS A 29 -7.47 6.92 13.11
N GLU A 30 -7.74 6.84 14.42
CA GLU A 30 -9.10 6.74 14.96
C GLU A 30 -10.05 7.87 14.50
N PRO A 31 -9.64 9.16 14.47
CA PRO A 31 -10.49 10.24 13.98
C PRO A 31 -10.81 10.15 12.48
N TYR A 32 -9.95 9.47 11.71
CA TYR A 32 -10.08 9.31 10.26
C TYR A 32 -10.73 7.98 9.88
N ARG A 33 -10.94 7.10 10.87
CA ARG A 33 -11.58 5.80 10.67
C ARG A 33 -13.06 6.06 10.39
N GLN A 34 -13.43 6.04 9.12
CA GLN A 34 -14.84 6.08 8.75
C GLN A 34 -15.51 4.80 9.25
N ASP A 35 -16.43 4.94 10.19
CA ASP A 35 -17.39 3.88 10.49
C ASP A 35 -18.24 3.69 9.22
N HIS A 36 -18.05 2.56 8.54
CA HIS A 36 -18.82 2.24 7.32
C HIS A 36 -20.32 2.15 7.58
N ASN A 37 -20.77 2.14 8.84
CA ASN A 37 -22.19 2.29 9.21
C ASN A 37 -22.68 3.75 9.26
N GLN A 38 -21.80 4.75 9.28
CA GLN A 38 -22.17 6.17 9.43
C GLN A 38 -22.01 7.01 8.16
N SER A 39 -21.49 6.45 7.06
CA SER A 39 -21.55 7.16 5.79
C SER A 39 -23.01 7.19 5.31
N GLY A 40 -23.70 8.31 5.52
CA GLY A 40 -25.03 8.63 4.96
C GLY A 40 -25.06 8.71 3.43
N LEU A 41 -24.13 8.04 2.73
CA LEU A 41 -24.20 7.75 1.30
C LEU A 41 -25.21 6.61 1.09
N ASN A 42 -26.49 6.97 1.15
CA ASN A 42 -27.61 6.25 0.53
C ASN A 42 -27.49 4.71 0.56
N THR A 43 -27.55 4.12 1.76
CA THR A 43 -27.54 2.66 1.99
C THR A 43 -28.67 1.90 1.28
N LYS A 44 -29.65 2.62 0.71
CA LYS A 44 -30.69 2.07 -0.18
C LYS A 44 -30.17 1.57 -1.54
N ALA A 45 -28.95 1.94 -1.97
CA ALA A 45 -28.47 1.64 -3.33
C ALA A 45 -27.64 0.35 -3.48
N ARG A 46 -26.95 -0.13 -2.43
CA ARG A 46 -26.04 -1.28 -2.58
C ARG A 46 -26.77 -2.62 -2.61
N GLY A 47 -27.81 -2.76 -1.78
CA GLY A 47 -28.67 -3.95 -1.78
C GLY A 47 -29.56 -4.09 -3.02
N SER A 48 -29.77 -3.00 -3.76
CA SER A 48 -30.55 -2.99 -5.00
C SER A 48 -29.72 -3.29 -6.26
N ILE A 49 -28.39 -3.29 -6.16
CA ILE A 49 -27.52 -3.64 -7.30
C ILE A 49 -27.38 -5.16 -7.36
N PRO A 50 -27.87 -5.84 -8.41
CA PRO A 50 -27.63 -7.26 -8.59
C PRO A 50 -26.13 -7.56 -8.55
N TYR A 51 -25.73 -8.53 -7.73
CA TYR A 51 -24.32 -8.89 -7.53
C TYR A 51 -23.42 -7.74 -7.00
N GLY A 52 -23.99 -6.73 -6.35
CA GLY A 52 -23.25 -5.60 -5.76
C GLY A 52 -22.39 -5.95 -4.53
N ASN A 53 -22.32 -7.23 -4.16
CA ASN A 53 -21.51 -7.75 -3.07
C ASN A 53 -20.61 -8.88 -3.58
N GLY A 54 -19.41 -8.98 -3.01
CA GLY A 54 -18.40 -9.98 -3.37
C GLY A 54 -17.15 -9.35 -4.00
N LEU A 55 -16.12 -10.17 -4.15
CA LEU A 55 -14.87 -9.81 -4.85
C LEU A 55 -14.57 -10.76 -6.02
N LEU A 56 -15.28 -11.89 -6.12
CA LEU A 56 -15.16 -12.86 -7.21
C LEU A 56 -16.55 -13.08 -7.81
N TRP A 57 -16.69 -12.75 -9.09
CA TRP A 57 -17.93 -12.91 -9.85
C TRP A 57 -17.76 -13.99 -10.91
N LYS A 58 -18.75 -14.87 -11.02
CA LYS A 58 -18.86 -15.87 -12.09
C LYS A 58 -19.74 -15.31 -13.20
N ILE A 59 -19.18 -15.17 -14.40
CA ILE A 59 -19.86 -14.69 -15.59
C ILE A 59 -20.18 -15.90 -16.47
N ARG A 60 -21.44 -16.06 -16.83
CA ARG A 60 -21.90 -17.11 -17.75
C ARG A 60 -22.61 -16.46 -18.92
N TYR A 61 -22.28 -16.91 -20.12
CA TYR A 61 -23.01 -16.55 -21.33
C TYR A 61 -23.68 -17.81 -21.90
N PRO A 62 -24.95 -17.78 -22.32
CA PRO A 62 -25.68 -19.00 -22.71
C PRO A 62 -24.99 -19.87 -23.78
N GLN A 63 -24.17 -19.26 -24.63
CA GLN A 63 -23.45 -19.91 -25.72
C GLN A 63 -21.93 -19.82 -25.58
N ALA A 64 -21.40 -19.24 -24.49
CA ALA A 64 -19.98 -19.17 -24.23
C ALA A 64 -19.61 -19.94 -22.95
N GLY A 65 -18.31 -20.09 -22.72
CA GLY A 65 -17.80 -20.67 -21.49
C GLY A 65 -18.10 -19.83 -20.24
N VAL A 66 -17.60 -20.32 -19.11
CA VAL A 66 -17.59 -19.58 -17.85
C VAL A 66 -16.35 -18.69 -17.81
N SER A 67 -16.53 -17.42 -17.45
CA SER A 67 -15.45 -16.51 -17.09
C SER A 67 -15.58 -16.06 -15.64
N TYR A 68 -14.49 -15.56 -15.06
CA TYR A 68 -14.49 -15.00 -13.72
C TYR A 68 -13.92 -13.59 -13.73
N LEU A 69 -14.50 -12.71 -12.91
CA LEU A 69 -13.95 -11.39 -12.61
C LEU A 69 -13.55 -11.39 -11.14
N PHE A 70 -12.30 -11.03 -10.85
CA PHE A 70 -11.80 -10.90 -9.49
C PHE A 70 -11.35 -9.45 -9.25
N GLY A 71 -11.89 -8.82 -8.20
CA GLY A 71 -11.47 -7.48 -7.79
C GLY A 71 -10.16 -7.55 -7.01
N THR A 72 -9.17 -6.80 -7.50
CA THR A 72 -7.82 -6.73 -6.92
C THR A 72 -7.57 -5.41 -6.21
N MET A 73 -6.49 -5.36 -5.43
CA MET A 73 -5.95 -4.12 -4.86
C MET A 73 -4.41 -4.16 -4.94
N HIS A 74 -3.80 -3.05 -5.35
CA HIS A 74 -2.35 -2.83 -5.34
C HIS A 74 -1.80 -2.77 -3.91
N SER A 75 -1.69 -3.92 -3.27
CA SER A 75 -1.34 -4.04 -1.86
C SER A 75 -0.35 -5.17 -1.61
N GLN A 76 0.52 -4.92 -0.62
CA GLN A 76 1.47 -5.86 -0.05
C GLN A 76 1.00 -6.42 1.30
N ASP A 77 -0.20 -6.03 1.77
CA ASP A 77 -0.77 -6.55 3.02
C ASP A 77 -1.06 -8.05 2.88
N ARG A 78 -0.57 -8.85 3.84
CA ARG A 78 -0.75 -10.30 3.88
C ARG A 78 -2.21 -10.74 3.84
N LYS A 79 -3.14 -9.95 4.40
CA LYS A 79 -4.58 -10.24 4.34
C LYS A 79 -5.13 -10.13 2.92
N VAL A 80 -4.51 -9.32 2.07
CA VAL A 80 -4.90 -9.08 0.68
C VAL A 80 -4.20 -10.07 -0.27
N THR A 81 -2.91 -10.32 -0.03
CA THR A 81 -2.11 -11.25 -0.84
C THR A 81 -2.42 -12.73 -0.56
N ALA A 82 -3.09 -13.03 0.55
CA ALA A 82 -3.65 -14.36 0.83
C ALA A 82 -4.84 -14.68 -0.09
N ILE A 83 -4.56 -15.15 -1.31
CA ILE A 83 -5.58 -15.45 -2.32
C ILE A 83 -6.56 -16.52 -1.81
N PRO A 84 -7.88 -16.21 -1.73
CA PRO A 84 -8.89 -17.14 -1.23
C PRO A 84 -9.00 -18.41 -2.08
N PRO A 85 -9.32 -19.58 -1.47
CA PRO A 85 -9.44 -20.84 -2.21
C PRO A 85 -10.39 -20.79 -3.42
N PRO A 86 -11.58 -20.13 -3.38
CA PRO A 86 -12.45 -20.03 -4.56
C PRO A 86 -11.81 -19.31 -5.74
N VAL A 87 -10.97 -18.30 -5.48
CA VAL A 87 -10.23 -17.57 -6.52
C VAL A 87 -9.16 -18.46 -7.13
N ARG A 88 -8.40 -19.20 -6.31
CA ARG A 88 -7.41 -20.18 -6.78
C ARG A 88 -8.05 -21.25 -7.68
N LEU A 89 -9.19 -21.78 -7.28
CA LEU A 89 -9.93 -22.76 -8.09
C LEU A 89 -10.40 -22.18 -9.42
N ALA A 90 -10.93 -20.95 -9.41
CA ALA A 90 -11.34 -20.25 -10.63
C ALA A 90 -10.15 -20.02 -11.57
N LEU A 91 -8.98 -19.63 -11.04
CA LEU A 91 -7.76 -19.46 -11.82
C LEU A 91 -7.29 -20.78 -12.45
N LEU A 92 -7.24 -21.87 -11.68
CA LEU A 92 -6.84 -23.20 -12.17
C LEU A 92 -7.77 -23.75 -13.27
N GLN A 93 -9.05 -23.37 -13.25
CA GLN A 93 -10.04 -23.76 -14.26
C GLN A 93 -10.05 -22.83 -15.49
N SER A 94 -9.36 -21.69 -15.43
CA SER A 94 -9.35 -20.69 -16.48
C SER A 94 -8.22 -20.95 -17.46
N ARG A 95 -8.54 -20.89 -18.76
CA ARG A 95 -7.52 -21.02 -19.83
C ARG A 95 -6.64 -19.78 -19.97
N THR A 96 -7.20 -18.61 -19.64
CA THR A 96 -6.58 -17.31 -19.86
C THR A 96 -6.76 -16.45 -18.62
N LEU A 97 -5.68 -15.82 -18.18
CA LEU A 97 -5.70 -14.74 -17.19
C LEU A 97 -5.54 -13.40 -17.92
N VAL A 98 -6.43 -12.46 -17.63
CA VAL A 98 -6.32 -11.07 -18.08
C VAL A 98 -6.18 -10.20 -16.84
N ILE A 99 -5.19 -9.31 -16.85
CA ILE A 99 -4.86 -8.39 -15.76
C ILE A 99 -5.07 -6.95 -16.20
N GLU A 100 -5.21 -6.03 -15.24
CA GLU A 100 -5.53 -4.62 -15.49
C GLU A 100 -4.50 -3.93 -16.40
N VAL A 101 -3.21 -4.21 -16.20
CA VAL A 101 -2.12 -3.62 -16.97
C VAL A 101 -1.15 -4.71 -17.38
N VAL A 102 -0.86 -4.81 -18.66
CA VAL A 102 0.28 -5.60 -19.16
C VAL A 102 1.52 -4.71 -19.08
N PRO A 103 2.54 -5.07 -18.28
CA PRO A 103 3.69 -4.20 -18.04
C PRO A 103 4.70 -4.30 -19.19
N ASP A 104 4.31 -3.83 -20.37
CA ASP A 104 5.21 -3.69 -21.51
C ASP A 104 5.98 -2.35 -21.46
N GLN A 105 6.85 -2.14 -22.46
CA GLN A 105 7.70 -0.96 -22.51
C GLN A 105 6.90 0.34 -22.71
N GLU A 106 5.82 0.30 -23.49
CA GLU A 106 4.99 1.49 -23.74
C GLU A 106 4.26 1.89 -22.46
N ALA A 107 3.65 0.92 -21.76
CA ALA A 107 3.03 1.14 -20.46
C ALA A 107 4.02 1.69 -19.43
N HIS A 108 5.26 1.20 -19.44
CA HIS A 108 6.32 1.71 -18.57
C HIS A 108 6.66 3.18 -18.87
N GLN A 109 6.79 3.55 -20.14
CA GLN A 109 7.07 4.93 -20.54
C GLN A 109 5.94 5.88 -20.12
N GLN A 110 4.68 5.52 -20.43
CA GLN A 110 3.51 6.29 -20.01
C GLN A 110 3.45 6.47 -18.48
N PHE A 111 3.78 5.41 -17.73
CA PHE A 111 3.85 5.47 -16.28
C PHE A 111 4.92 6.46 -15.79
N VAL A 112 6.14 6.40 -16.33
CA VAL A 112 7.24 7.33 -15.99
C VAL A 112 6.86 8.77 -16.32
N GLU A 113 6.29 9.02 -17.50
CA GLU A 113 5.82 10.35 -17.90
C GLU A 113 4.66 10.85 -17.01
N SER A 114 3.83 9.96 -16.46
CA SER A 114 2.77 10.35 -15.53
C SER A 114 3.30 10.79 -14.16
N ILE A 115 4.51 10.34 -13.80
CA ILE A 115 5.15 10.57 -12.50
C ILE A 115 6.08 11.78 -12.54
N TYR A 116 6.90 11.88 -13.58
CA TYR A 116 7.97 12.89 -13.67
C TYR A 116 7.64 13.99 -14.68
N PHE A 117 8.19 15.17 -14.44
CA PHE A 117 8.29 16.22 -15.44
C PHE A 117 9.27 15.79 -16.55
N THR A 118 8.86 16.10 -17.78
CA THR A 118 9.64 15.89 -19.01
C THR A 118 10.21 17.20 -19.57
N ASP A 119 9.81 18.33 -18.96
CA ASP A 119 10.26 19.69 -19.21
C ASP A 119 11.12 20.20 -18.03
N ASP A 120 11.44 21.49 -18.05
CA ASP A 120 12.25 22.15 -17.01
C ASP A 120 11.45 22.47 -15.72
N SER A 121 10.23 21.97 -15.60
CA SER A 121 9.40 22.12 -14.40
C SER A 121 10.04 21.44 -13.19
N ASN A 122 9.91 22.06 -12.01
CA ASN A 122 10.58 21.61 -10.80
C ASN A 122 9.63 21.68 -9.60
N LEU A 123 9.45 20.56 -8.90
CA LEU A 123 8.56 20.49 -7.73
C LEU A 123 8.97 21.44 -6.60
N GLU A 124 10.27 21.66 -6.41
CA GLU A 124 10.81 22.55 -5.38
C GLU A 124 10.35 24.00 -5.55
N THR A 125 10.17 24.46 -6.79
CA THR A 125 9.72 25.83 -7.07
C THR A 125 8.20 25.97 -6.98
N MET A 126 7.47 24.86 -6.97
CA MET A 126 6.00 24.81 -6.87
C MET A 126 5.48 24.72 -5.43
N LEU A 127 6.34 24.39 -4.47
CA LEU A 127 5.97 24.17 -3.07
C LEU A 127 6.67 25.16 -2.15
N ASP A 128 6.06 25.44 -1.01
CA ASP A 128 6.75 26.14 0.08
C ASP A 128 7.98 25.32 0.52
N LYS A 129 9.09 26.01 0.77
CA LYS A 129 10.38 25.38 1.08
C LYS A 129 10.30 24.41 2.27
N GLU A 130 9.52 24.73 3.29
CA GLU A 130 9.31 23.85 4.45
C GLU A 130 8.59 22.54 4.06
N ILE A 131 7.56 22.63 3.20
CA ILE A 131 6.79 21.48 2.72
C ILE A 131 7.68 20.61 1.83
N TYR A 132 8.46 21.23 0.94
CA TYR A 132 9.39 20.51 0.07
C TYR A 132 10.43 19.72 0.87
N ASN A 133 11.04 20.33 1.89
CA ASN A 133 12.03 19.64 2.72
C ASN A 133 11.40 18.45 3.47
N LYS A 134 10.20 18.63 4.05
CA LYS A 134 9.45 17.53 4.68
C LYS A 134 9.12 16.41 3.69
N LEU A 135 8.80 16.76 2.44
CA LEU A 135 8.56 15.79 1.39
C LEU A 135 9.81 14.96 1.10
N VAL A 136 10.96 15.63 0.89
CA VAL A 136 12.26 14.97 0.63
C VAL A 136 12.60 13.97 1.74
N GLU A 137 12.47 14.38 3.00
CA GLU A 137 12.74 13.51 4.16
C GLU A 137 11.87 12.25 4.21
N LYS A 138 10.63 12.32 3.72
CA LYS A 138 9.66 11.21 3.81
C LYS A 138 9.61 10.35 2.57
N ILE A 139 9.78 10.93 1.39
CA ILE A 139 9.50 10.22 0.14
C ILE A 139 10.58 9.18 -0.21
N THR A 140 11.76 9.29 0.38
CA THR A 140 12.84 8.29 0.27
C THR A 140 12.44 6.94 0.89
N ASP A 141 11.64 6.93 1.96
CA ASP A 141 11.02 5.71 2.53
C ASP A 141 10.11 4.99 1.52
N TYR A 142 9.70 5.66 0.44
CA TYR A 142 8.83 5.12 -0.60
C TYR A 142 9.58 4.72 -1.88
N GLY A 143 10.92 4.60 -1.80
CA GLY A 143 11.76 4.13 -2.88
C GLY A 143 12.01 5.15 -3.98
N ILE A 144 11.77 6.44 -3.72
CA ILE A 144 12.13 7.54 -4.62
C ILE A 144 13.43 8.17 -4.12
N PRO A 145 14.53 8.07 -4.88
CA PRO A 145 15.79 8.72 -4.53
C PRO A 145 15.64 10.24 -4.45
N GLU A 146 16.35 10.88 -3.53
CA GLU A 146 16.28 12.33 -3.27
C GLU A 146 16.53 13.15 -4.54
N GLU A 147 17.49 12.74 -5.36
CA GLU A 147 17.85 13.39 -6.63
C GLU A 147 16.69 13.46 -7.63
N ASN A 148 15.72 12.55 -7.51
CA ASN A 148 14.56 12.48 -8.40
C ASN A 148 13.36 13.27 -7.87
N VAL A 149 13.37 13.70 -6.61
CA VAL A 149 12.21 14.37 -5.98
C VAL A 149 11.87 15.68 -6.67
N ARG A 150 12.88 16.46 -7.08
CA ARG A 150 12.69 17.72 -7.83
C ARG A 150 11.91 17.52 -9.14
N ARG A 151 12.02 16.34 -9.75
CA ARG A 151 11.38 16.02 -11.03
C ARG A 151 9.97 15.48 -10.88
N LEU A 152 9.49 15.19 -9.67
CA LEU A 152 8.15 14.64 -9.48
C LEU A 152 7.07 15.67 -9.80
N LYS A 153 6.01 15.23 -10.47
CA LYS A 153 4.77 16.00 -10.55
C LYS A 153 4.11 16.06 -9.16
N PRO A 154 3.46 17.17 -8.76
CA PRO A 154 2.81 17.29 -7.45
C PRO A 154 1.84 16.15 -7.13
N ARG A 155 1.04 15.72 -8.12
CA ARG A 155 0.13 14.56 -7.99
C ARG A 155 0.87 13.27 -7.64
N ALA A 156 2.03 13.04 -8.25
CA ALA A 156 2.80 11.82 -8.03
C ALA A 156 3.40 11.80 -6.63
N ALA A 157 3.97 12.92 -6.19
CA ALA A 157 4.48 13.07 -4.82
C ALA A 157 3.37 12.80 -3.79
N PHE A 158 2.21 13.44 -3.93
CA PHE A 158 1.06 13.25 -3.04
C PHE A 158 0.57 11.79 -3.03
N THR A 159 0.41 11.19 -4.21
CA THR A 159 -0.02 9.79 -4.33
C THR A 159 0.95 8.83 -3.65
N GLN A 160 2.25 9.10 -3.78
CA GLN A 160 3.28 8.22 -3.24
C GLN A 160 3.35 8.24 -1.72
N ILE A 161 3.28 9.42 -1.09
CA ILE A 161 3.31 9.51 0.37
C ILE A 161 1.94 9.23 1.02
N GLY A 162 0.86 9.27 0.24
CA GLY A 162 -0.51 9.05 0.71
C GLY A 162 -0.87 7.59 0.98
N ARG A 163 -0.05 6.64 0.53
CA ARG A 163 -0.24 5.20 0.79
C ARG A 163 0.57 4.73 2.00
N PRO A 164 0.22 3.58 2.60
CA PRO A 164 1.08 2.94 3.59
C PRO A 164 2.50 2.75 3.05
N ARG A 165 3.50 2.88 3.93
CA ARG A 165 4.91 2.69 3.55
C ARG A 165 5.09 1.32 2.89
N PRO A 166 5.71 1.27 1.69
CA PRO A 166 5.96 0.00 1.04
C PRO A 166 6.86 -0.86 1.90
N VAL A 167 6.63 -2.16 1.84
CA VAL A 167 7.49 -3.18 2.44
C VAL A 167 8.12 -3.99 1.32
N ASN A 168 9.25 -4.65 1.56
CA ASN A 168 9.86 -5.54 0.58
C ASN A 168 9.09 -6.88 0.52
N ALA A 169 7.82 -6.83 0.14
CA ALA A 169 6.93 -7.98 -0.02
C ALA A 169 6.24 -7.97 -1.39
N THR A 170 5.82 -9.13 -1.84
CA THR A 170 5.11 -9.34 -3.11
C THR A 170 3.73 -8.69 -3.08
N THR A 171 3.31 -8.04 -4.17
CA THR A 171 1.95 -7.49 -4.29
C THR A 171 0.93 -8.57 -4.67
N GLN A 172 -0.37 -8.30 -4.51
CA GLN A 172 -1.42 -9.25 -4.85
C GLN A 172 -1.35 -9.70 -6.32
N GLU A 173 -1.09 -8.77 -7.24
CA GLU A 173 -1.00 -9.02 -8.67
C GLU A 173 0.17 -9.94 -9.00
N GLN A 174 1.32 -9.72 -8.36
CA GLN A 174 2.48 -10.59 -8.52
C GLN A 174 2.20 -12.00 -8.01
N VAL A 175 1.44 -12.17 -6.92
CA VAL A 175 1.02 -13.50 -6.44
C VAL A 175 0.04 -14.17 -7.41
N LEU A 176 -0.82 -13.41 -8.09
CA LEU A 176 -1.77 -13.95 -9.07
C LEU A 176 -1.12 -14.41 -10.39
N MET A 177 0.08 -13.89 -10.70
CA MET A 177 0.84 -14.23 -11.91
C MET A 177 1.85 -15.38 -11.71
N GLN A 178 2.00 -15.88 -10.49
CA GLN A 178 2.85 -17.04 -10.15
C GLN A 178 2.09 -18.35 -10.34
#